data_AF-A0A0L8V8P9-F1
#
_entry.id   AF-A0A0L8V8P9-F1
#
_cell.length_a   1.000
_cell.length_b   1.000
_cell.length_c   1.000
_cell.angle_alpha   90.00
_cell.angle_beta   90.00
_cell.angle_gamma   90.00
#
_symmetry.space_group_name_H-M   'P 1'
#
loop_
_entity.id
_entity.type
_entity.pdbx_description
1 polymer ?
#
loop_
_entity_poly.entity_id
_entity_poly.type
_entity_poly.pdbx_seq_one_letter_code
_entity_poly.pdbx_strand_id
1 'polypeptide(L)'
;MKMTEAEYENKLTEYTNRDNFWTERTISQLGYSINLFTTVGIAFLAYLGTSKETFPKLDISCYSEFSWALALYIISIILIVLSAGNGFKSILSRLFDYRITRHLALSRKRYLVRNKKNVIAEDRSKGLIDSKIIDISGLKHYPIFKNHLLGKIDFIIESDFNSGLVIEKFERLRKESKILGDTTWRCHRWQIVSFFLAIFIYGLAILS
;
A
#
# COMPACT_ATOMS: atom_id res chain seq x y z
N MET A 1 -35.88 -18.89 -17.58
CA MET A 1 -35.96 -17.59 -18.29
C MET A 1 -34.54 -17.12 -18.55
N LYS A 2 -34.14 -16.88 -19.81
CA LYS A 2 -32.78 -16.40 -20.14
C LYS A 2 -32.75 -14.88 -19.96
N MET A 3 -31.67 -14.37 -19.34
CA MET A 3 -31.42 -12.95 -19.20
C MET A 3 -31.29 -12.31 -20.59
N THR A 4 -31.92 -11.17 -20.81
CA THR A 4 -31.80 -10.41 -22.05
C THR A 4 -30.46 -9.66 -22.09
N GLU A 5 -29.98 -9.32 -23.29
CA GLU A 5 -28.73 -8.57 -23.47
C GLU A 5 -28.74 -7.22 -22.73
N ALA A 6 -29.89 -6.54 -22.75
CA ALA A 6 -30.08 -5.27 -22.04
C ALA A 6 -30.01 -5.44 -20.52
N GLU A 7 -30.58 -6.52 -19.97
CA GLU A 7 -30.49 -6.84 -18.54
C GLU A 7 -29.06 -7.19 -18.13
N TYR A 8 -28.34 -7.91 -18.98
CA TYR A 8 -26.94 -8.26 -18.75
C TYR A 8 -26.04 -7.01 -18.69
N GLU A 9 -26.12 -6.13 -19.69
CA GLU A 9 -25.34 -4.89 -19.74
C GLU A 9 -25.66 -3.94 -18.57
N ASN A 10 -26.94 -3.88 -18.17
CA ASN A 10 -27.36 -3.12 -17.00
C ASN A 10 -26.74 -3.69 -15.71
N LYS A 11 -26.76 -5.02 -15.54
CA LYS A 11 -26.12 -5.69 -14.40
C LYS A 11 -24.60 -5.52 -14.39
N LEU A 12 -23.95 -5.57 -15.54
CA LEU A 12 -22.51 -5.35 -15.68
C LEU A 12 -22.13 -3.92 -15.26
N THR A 13 -22.92 -2.94 -15.69
CA THR A 13 -22.74 -1.52 -15.32
C THR A 13 -22.97 -1.31 -13.83
N GLU A 14 -24.03 -1.90 -13.26
CA GLU A 14 -24.32 -1.89 -11.82
C GLU A 14 -23.13 -2.43 -11.02
N TYR A 15 -22.60 -3.60 -11.40
CA TYR A 15 -21.47 -4.21 -10.72
C TYR A 15 -20.18 -3.39 -10.84
N THR A 16 -19.91 -2.83 -12.02
CA THR A 16 -18.74 -1.97 -12.24
C THR A 16 -18.81 -0.70 -11.38
N ASN A 17 -19.97 -0.03 -11.35
CA ASN A 17 -20.18 1.16 -10.54
C ASN A 17 -20.05 0.86 -9.05
N ARG A 18 -20.62 -0.27 -8.61
CA ARG A 18 -20.52 -0.72 -7.23
C ARG A 18 -19.07 -1.03 -6.83
N ASP A 19 -18.32 -1.71 -7.69
CA ASP A 19 -16.91 -2.02 -7.46
C ASP A 19 -16.05 -0.75 -7.35
N ASN A 20 -16.23 0.20 -8.27
CA ASN A 20 -15.55 1.50 -8.24
C ASN A 20 -15.88 2.26 -6.95
N PHE A 21 -17.16 2.33 -6.57
CA PHE A 21 -17.61 2.99 -5.36
C PHE A 21 -16.95 2.41 -4.09
N TRP A 22 -16.97 1.09 -3.93
CA TRP A 22 -16.35 0.43 -2.77
C TRP A 22 -14.83 0.54 -2.79
N THR A 23 -14.21 0.49 -3.97
CA THR A 23 -12.77 0.67 -4.14
C THR A 23 -12.33 2.06 -3.69
N GLU A 24 -13.00 3.11 -4.17
CA GLU A 24 -12.71 4.50 -3.76
C GLU A 24 -12.89 4.69 -2.25
N ARG A 25 -13.99 4.17 -1.70
CA ARG A 25 -14.26 4.26 -0.26
C ARG A 25 -13.19 3.56 0.57
N THR A 26 -12.80 2.35 0.16
CA THR A 26 -11.78 1.55 0.83
C THR A 26 -10.42 2.24 0.78
N ILE A 27 -10.04 2.77 -0.37
CA ILE A 27 -8.80 3.52 -0.57
C ILE A 27 -8.74 4.75 0.33
N SER A 28 -9.84 5.51 0.39
CA SER A 28 -9.94 6.71 1.21
C SER A 28 -9.84 6.38 2.70
N GLN A 29 -10.62 5.40 3.17
CA GLN A 29 -10.59 4.96 4.57
C GLN A 29 -9.23 4.40 4.98
N LEU A 30 -8.58 3.62 4.12
CA LEU A 30 -7.23 3.14 4.35
C LEU A 30 -6.23 4.29 4.49
N GLY A 31 -6.30 5.30 3.61
CA GLY A 31 -5.44 6.49 3.69
C GLY A 31 -5.63 7.25 5.01
N TYR A 32 -6.88 7.47 5.42
CA TYR A 32 -7.18 8.10 6.71
C TYR A 32 -6.66 7.28 7.90
N SER A 33 -6.85 5.96 7.87
CA SER A 33 -6.41 5.08 8.95
C SER A 33 -4.88 5.06 9.09
N ILE A 34 -4.15 4.91 7.99
CA ILE A 34 -2.67 4.96 8.00
C ILE A 34 -2.18 6.28 8.59
N ASN A 35 -2.76 7.40 8.18
CA ASN A 35 -2.37 8.72 8.69
C ASN A 35 -2.69 8.86 10.18
N LEU A 36 -3.89 8.46 10.61
CA LEU A 36 -4.31 8.51 12.02
C LEU A 36 -3.33 7.74 12.91
N PHE A 37 -3.06 6.46 12.60
CA PHE A 37 -2.15 5.65 13.41
C PHE A 37 -0.70 6.14 13.36
N THR A 38 -0.27 6.73 12.25
CA THR A 38 1.08 7.32 12.16
C THR A 38 1.19 8.55 13.05
N THR A 39 0.21 9.46 12.99
CA THR A 39 0.18 10.68 13.81
C THR A 39 0.07 10.36 15.29
N VAL A 40 -0.87 9.49 15.68
CA VAL A 40 -1.03 9.09 17.09
C VAL A 40 0.21 8.32 17.56
N GLY A 41 0.82 7.49 16.71
CA GLY A 41 2.05 6.79 17.04
C GLY A 41 3.24 7.73 17.29
N ILE A 42 3.40 8.77 16.48
CA ILE A 42 4.43 9.80 16.69
C ILE A 42 4.16 10.59 17.97
N ALA A 43 2.90 10.97 18.23
CA ALA A 43 2.52 11.65 19.46
C ALA A 43 2.80 10.80 20.71
N PHE A 44 2.50 9.49 20.64
CA PHE A 44 2.80 8.55 21.72
C PHE A 44 4.32 8.41 21.93
N LEU A 45 5.11 8.31 20.86
CA LEU A 45 6.56 8.30 20.95
C LEU A 45 7.12 9.57 21.61
N ALA A 46 6.59 10.75 21.27
CA ALA A 46 6.97 12.01 21.90
C ALA A 46 6.65 12.00 23.41
N TYR A 47 5.47 11.51 23.78
CA TYR A 47 5.06 11.35 25.18
C TYR A 47 5.97 10.37 25.95
N LEU A 48 6.37 9.25 25.34
CA LEU A 48 7.34 8.33 25.95
C LEU A 48 8.68 9.03 26.20
N GLY A 49 9.10 9.90 25.27
CA GLY A 49 10.31 10.72 25.41
C GLY A 49 10.27 11.67 26.61
N THR A 50 9.11 12.30 26.88
CA THR A 50 8.95 13.18 28.05
C THR A 50 8.81 12.40 29.36
N SER A 51 8.31 11.16 29.31
CA SER A 51 8.11 10.30 30.48
C SER A 51 9.36 9.52 30.89
N LYS A 52 10.51 9.81 30.28
CA LYS A 52 11.79 9.12 30.55
C LYS A 52 12.24 9.22 32.00
N GLU A 53 11.93 10.33 32.67
CA GLU A 53 12.38 10.59 34.05
C GLU A 53 11.66 9.73 35.10
N THR A 54 10.54 9.09 34.73
CA THR A 54 9.78 8.19 35.59
C THR A 54 10.46 6.83 35.76
N PHE A 55 11.38 6.45 34.87
CA PHE A 55 12.05 5.16 34.89
C PHE A 55 13.51 5.28 35.36
N PRO A 56 14.06 4.24 36.01
CA PRO A 56 15.46 4.23 36.43
C PRO A 56 16.38 4.49 35.24
N LYS A 57 17.47 5.23 35.48
CA LYS A 57 18.51 5.38 34.45
C LYS A 57 19.09 4.00 34.12
N LEU A 58 19.38 3.77 32.83
CA LEU A 58 20.10 2.57 32.37
C LEU A 58 21.48 2.55 33.04
N ASP A 59 21.60 1.82 34.14
CA ASP A 59 22.88 1.58 34.81
C ASP A 59 23.30 0.13 34.52
N ILE A 60 24.27 -0.01 33.63
CA ILE A 60 24.79 -1.32 33.20
C ILE A 60 25.85 -1.73 34.22
N SER A 61 25.39 -2.17 35.40
CA SER A 61 26.26 -2.78 36.40
C SER A 61 26.01 -4.29 36.44
N CYS A 62 27.08 -5.09 36.54
CA CYS A 62 26.99 -6.56 36.53
C CYS A 62 26.34 -7.13 37.82
N TYR A 63 26.01 -6.26 38.78
CA TYR A 63 25.49 -6.60 40.11
C TYR A 63 24.13 -5.93 40.43
N SER A 64 23.54 -5.15 39.52
CA SER A 64 22.23 -4.54 39.75
C SER A 64 21.09 -5.49 39.41
N GLU A 65 20.02 -5.42 40.21
CA GLU A 65 18.78 -6.15 39.95
C GLU A 65 18.16 -5.67 38.63
N PHE A 66 17.76 -6.63 37.79
CA PHE A 66 17.15 -6.35 36.50
C PHE A 66 15.77 -5.70 36.68
N SER A 67 15.63 -4.43 36.28
CA SER A 67 14.34 -3.74 36.32
C SER A 67 13.48 -4.13 35.12
N TRP A 68 12.48 -4.99 35.37
CA TRP A 68 11.47 -5.37 34.36
C TRP A 68 10.72 -4.16 33.80
N ALA A 69 10.44 -3.15 34.62
CA ALA A 69 9.80 -1.89 34.20
C ALA A 69 10.60 -1.18 33.10
N LEU A 70 11.92 -1.04 33.29
CA LEU A 70 12.81 -0.43 32.31
C LEU A 70 12.88 -1.24 31.00
N ALA A 71 12.93 -2.56 31.09
CA ALA A 71 12.95 -3.45 29.92
C ALA A 71 11.65 -3.32 29.10
N LEU A 72 10.49 -3.36 29.76
CA LEU A 72 9.18 -3.19 29.11
C LEU A 72 9.05 -1.80 28.47
N TYR A 73 9.52 -0.75 29.15
CA TYR A 73 9.55 0.61 28.58
C TYR A 73 10.38 0.69 27.29
N ILE A 74 11.58 0.10 27.26
CA ILE A 74 12.44 0.05 26.06
C ILE A 74 11.76 -0.74 24.93
N ILE A 75 11.15 -1.88 25.24
CA ILE A 75 10.41 -2.70 24.26
C ILE A 75 9.25 -1.88 23.65
N SER A 76 8.52 -1.13 24.46
CA SER A 76 7.45 -0.24 23.99
C SER A 76 7.98 0.83 23.02
N ILE A 77 9.12 1.45 23.33
CA ILE A 77 9.78 2.41 22.42
C ILE A 77 10.14 1.75 21.08
N ILE A 78 10.73 0.57 21.10
CA ILE A 78 11.10 -0.15 19.87
C ILE A 78 9.85 -0.44 19.03
N LEU A 79 8.78 -0.92 19.66
CA LEU A 79 7.53 -1.26 18.97
C LEU A 79 6.84 -0.03 18.36
N ILE A 80 6.83 1.11 19.06
CA ILE A 80 6.23 2.33 18.50
C ILE A 80 7.05 2.91 17.36
N VAL A 81 8.38 2.83 17.42
CA VAL A 81 9.27 3.22 16.30
C VAL A 81 9.02 2.31 15.09
N LEU A 82 8.90 0.99 15.29
CA LEU A 82 8.52 0.05 14.23
C LEU A 82 7.12 0.34 13.67
N SER A 83 6.17 0.71 14.52
CA SER A 83 4.82 1.11 14.10
C SER A 83 4.86 2.34 13.17
N ALA A 84 5.53 3.40 13.60
CA ALA A 84 5.68 4.62 12.81
C ALA A 84 6.41 4.35 11.48
N GLY A 85 7.49 3.57 11.51
CA GLY A 85 8.23 3.16 10.30
C GLY A 85 7.36 2.40 9.30
N ASN A 86 6.53 1.47 9.78
CA ASN A 86 5.55 0.76 8.94
C ASN A 86 4.48 1.70 8.38
N GLY A 87 4.03 2.70 9.17
CA GLY A 87 3.14 3.77 8.72
C GLY A 87 3.71 4.55 7.54
N PHE A 88 4.94 5.07 7.67
CA PHE A 88 5.63 5.77 6.59
C PHE A 88 5.81 4.90 5.34
N LYS A 89 6.23 3.65 5.52
CA LYS A 89 6.37 2.70 4.40
C LYS A 89 5.03 2.46 3.69
N SER A 90 3.93 2.37 4.43
CA SER A 90 2.59 2.22 3.91
C SER A 90 2.16 3.43 3.05
N ILE A 91 2.42 4.65 3.55
CA ILE A 91 2.16 5.91 2.82
C ILE A 91 2.95 5.96 1.51
N LEU A 92 4.25 5.67 1.54
CA LEU A 92 5.10 5.68 0.35
C LEU A 92 4.64 4.65 -0.68
N SER A 93 4.36 3.42 -0.24
CA SER A 93 3.87 2.35 -1.10
C SER A 93 2.55 2.76 -1.78
N ARG A 94 1.65 3.40 -1.03
CA ARG A 94 0.38 3.92 -1.55
C ARG A 94 0.59 5.05 -2.57
N LEU A 95 1.53 5.96 -2.32
CA LEU A 95 1.84 7.06 -3.23
C LEU A 95 2.37 6.55 -4.57
N PHE A 96 3.27 5.56 -4.54
CA PHE A 96 3.79 4.92 -5.74
C PHE A 96 2.70 4.16 -6.50
N ASP A 97 1.86 3.39 -5.80
CA ASP A 97 0.71 2.71 -6.42
C ASP A 97 -0.23 3.70 -7.12
N TYR A 98 -0.55 4.83 -6.48
CA TYR A 98 -1.37 5.88 -7.09
C TYR A 98 -0.73 6.45 -8.36
N ARG A 99 0.57 6.73 -8.34
CA ARG A 99 1.31 7.24 -9.50
C ARG A 99 1.25 6.26 -10.68
N ILE A 100 1.44 4.97 -10.42
CA ILE A 100 1.38 3.93 -11.45
C ILE A 100 -0.05 3.78 -11.98
N THR A 101 -1.04 3.68 -11.09
CA THR A 101 -2.45 3.52 -11.46
C THR A 101 -2.94 4.68 -12.34
N ARG A 102 -2.57 5.91 -11.99
CA ARG A 102 -2.85 7.09 -12.82
C ARG A 102 -2.23 6.97 -14.20
N HIS A 103 -0.97 6.53 -14.29
CA HIS A 103 -0.29 6.35 -15.57
C HIS A 103 -0.89 5.22 -16.41
N LEU A 104 -1.29 4.11 -15.79
CA LEU A 104 -1.99 3.00 -16.46
C LEU A 104 -3.31 3.49 -17.06
N ALA A 105 -4.12 4.25 -16.30
CA ALA A 105 -5.38 4.80 -16.79
C ALA A 105 -5.17 5.72 -18.01
N LEU A 106 -4.19 6.62 -17.95
CA LEU A 106 -3.83 7.50 -19.06
C LEU A 106 -3.31 6.71 -20.28
N SER A 107 -2.47 5.71 -20.06
CA SER A 107 -1.90 4.86 -21.11
C SER A 107 -2.99 4.05 -21.81
N ARG A 108 -3.95 3.51 -21.06
CA ARG A 108 -5.13 2.80 -21.60
C ARG A 108 -5.99 3.72 -22.47
N LYS A 109 -6.25 4.96 -22.01
CA LYS A 109 -6.97 5.97 -22.80
C LYS A 109 -6.22 6.30 -24.10
N ARG A 110 -4.91 6.53 -24.05
CA ARG A 110 -4.09 6.82 -25.24
C ARG A 110 -4.07 5.65 -26.22
N TYR A 111 -3.93 4.43 -25.73
CA TYR A 111 -3.96 3.22 -26.54
C TYR A 111 -5.29 3.07 -27.29
N LEU A 112 -6.41 3.28 -26.59
CA LEU A 112 -7.74 3.24 -27.19
C LEU A 112 -7.93 4.30 -28.28
N VAL A 113 -7.49 5.53 -28.03
CA VAL A 113 -7.61 6.63 -29.01
C VAL A 113 -6.83 6.34 -30.29
N ARG A 114 -5.63 5.78 -30.18
CA ARG A 114 -4.79 5.43 -31.33
C ARG A 114 -5.33 4.25 -32.13
N ASN A 115 -5.82 3.24 -31.43
CA ASN A 115 -6.40 2.05 -32.05
C ASN A 115 -7.89 2.23 -32.40
N LYS A 116 -8.43 3.45 -32.32
CA LYS A 116 -9.85 3.73 -32.61
C LYS A 116 -10.30 3.20 -33.97
N LYS A 117 -9.45 3.32 -35.00
CA LYS A 117 -9.76 2.77 -36.34
C LYS A 117 -9.85 1.24 -36.32
N ASN A 118 -8.95 0.57 -35.60
CA ASN A 118 -8.93 -0.89 -35.48
C ASN A 118 -10.10 -1.41 -34.61
N VAL A 119 -10.53 -0.66 -33.59
CA VAL A 119 -11.71 -1.01 -32.76
C VAL A 119 -13.02 -0.87 -33.54
N ILE A 120 -13.08 0.05 -34.51
CA ILE A 120 -14.29 0.31 -35.31
C ILE A 120 -14.34 -0.60 -36.55
N ALA A 121 -13.19 -0.90 -37.16
CA ALA A 121 -13.10 -1.69 -38.40
C ALA A 121 -12.84 -3.19 -38.17
N GLU A 122 -12.18 -3.57 -37.07
CA GLU A 122 -11.96 -4.96 -36.66
C GLU A 122 -12.64 -5.26 -35.32
N ASP A 123 -12.53 -6.50 -34.86
CA ASP A 123 -13.11 -6.98 -33.61
C ASP A 123 -12.60 -6.18 -32.37
N ARG A 124 -13.52 -5.91 -31.44
CA ARG A 124 -13.33 -5.02 -30.26
C ARG A 124 -12.15 -5.46 -29.38
N SER A 125 -11.83 -6.75 -29.42
CA SER A 125 -10.76 -7.43 -28.69
C SER A 125 -9.35 -6.96 -29.09
N LYS A 126 -9.13 -6.53 -30.33
CA LYS A 126 -7.79 -6.17 -30.84
C LYS A 126 -7.32 -4.77 -30.48
N GLY A 127 -8.22 -3.87 -30.09
CA GLY A 127 -7.88 -2.50 -29.70
C GLY A 127 -7.98 -2.22 -28.20
N LEU A 128 -8.29 -3.24 -27.40
CA LEU A 128 -8.35 -3.15 -25.94
C LEU A 128 -7.16 -3.87 -25.32
N ILE A 129 -6.61 -3.29 -24.25
CA ILE A 129 -5.64 -4.00 -23.41
C ILE A 129 -6.44 -4.98 -22.56
N ASP A 130 -6.26 -6.28 -22.84
CA ASP A 130 -6.88 -7.38 -22.11
C ASP A 130 -6.38 -7.40 -20.66
N SER A 131 -7.32 -7.46 -19.72
CA SER A 131 -7.02 -7.42 -18.29
C SER A 131 -7.02 -8.83 -17.71
N LYS A 132 -5.92 -9.56 -17.91
CA LYS A 132 -5.74 -10.89 -17.29
C LYS A 132 -5.68 -10.81 -15.77
N ILE A 133 -6.10 -11.88 -15.09
CA ILE A 133 -5.92 -12.02 -13.63
C ILE A 133 -4.41 -12.18 -13.37
N ILE A 134 -3.85 -11.29 -12.55
CA ILE A 134 -2.44 -11.32 -12.20
C ILE A 134 -2.28 -12.11 -10.90
N ASP A 135 -1.56 -13.22 -10.94
CA ASP A 135 -1.08 -13.90 -9.74
C ASP A 135 0.22 -13.26 -9.23
N ILE A 136 0.30 -13.06 -7.91
CA ILE A 136 1.40 -12.39 -7.20
C ILE A 136 1.96 -13.28 -6.08
N SER A 137 1.37 -14.46 -5.87
CA SER A 137 1.69 -15.38 -4.78
C SER A 137 3.20 -15.70 -4.66
N GLY A 138 3.95 -15.71 -5.76
CA GLY A 138 5.40 -15.98 -5.78
C GLY A 138 6.33 -14.76 -5.93
N LEU A 139 5.83 -13.52 -5.96
CA LEU A 139 6.64 -12.34 -6.28
C LEU A 139 7.27 -11.68 -5.04
N LYS A 140 8.53 -11.25 -5.17
CA LYS A 140 9.28 -10.59 -4.08
C LYS A 140 8.87 -9.12 -3.95
N HIS A 141 8.26 -8.75 -2.82
CA HIS A 141 7.76 -7.39 -2.54
C HIS A 141 8.87 -6.34 -2.34
N TYR A 142 9.93 -6.69 -1.61
CA TYR A 142 11.00 -5.76 -1.24
C TYR A 142 11.79 -5.13 -2.41
N PRO A 143 12.27 -5.88 -3.42
CA PRO A 143 13.04 -5.30 -4.51
C PRO A 143 12.21 -4.30 -5.33
N ILE A 144 10.92 -4.55 -5.52
CA ILE A 144 10.02 -3.66 -6.27
C ILE A 144 9.81 -2.35 -5.52
N PHE A 145 9.58 -2.43 -4.21
CA PHE A 145 9.49 -1.24 -3.36
C PHE A 145 10.79 -0.43 -3.37
N LYS A 146 11.95 -1.09 -3.25
CA LYS A 146 13.27 -0.43 -3.30
C LYS A 146 13.50 0.26 -4.65
N ASN A 147 13.12 -0.39 -5.75
CA ASN A 147 13.23 0.19 -7.09
C ASN A 147 12.36 1.43 -7.27
N HIS A 148 11.21 1.51 -6.60
CA HIS A 148 10.35 2.70 -6.64
C HIS A 148 10.86 3.83 -5.73
N LEU A 149 11.52 3.48 -4.63
CA LEU A 149 12.07 4.44 -3.68
C LEU A 149 13.35 5.12 -4.21
N LEU A 150 14.24 4.35 -4.84
CA LEU A 150 15.60 4.81 -5.23
C LEU A 150 15.86 4.75 -6.74
N GLY A 151 15.03 4.03 -7.50
CA GLY A 151 15.22 3.80 -8.93
C GLY A 151 14.37 4.72 -9.81
N LYS A 152 14.66 4.68 -11.11
CA LYS A 152 13.83 5.30 -12.14
C LYS A 152 12.75 4.31 -12.57
N ILE A 153 11.49 4.75 -12.52
CA ILE A 153 10.35 3.96 -12.99
C ILE A 153 10.31 4.04 -14.52
N ASP A 154 10.34 2.89 -15.19
CA ASP A 154 10.21 2.79 -16.65
C ASP A 154 8.74 2.85 -17.06
N PHE A 155 8.25 4.08 -17.17
CA PHE A 155 6.90 4.40 -17.63
C PHE A 155 6.77 4.21 -19.14
N ILE A 156 5.53 3.97 -19.60
CA ILE A 156 5.20 3.90 -21.04
C ILE A 156 5.37 5.30 -21.65
N ILE A 157 6.22 5.41 -22.68
CA ILE A 157 6.53 6.64 -23.42
C ILE A 157 6.00 6.50 -24.86
N GLU A 158 5.92 7.63 -25.58
CA GLU A 158 5.50 7.72 -26.97
C GLU A 158 6.18 6.73 -27.91
N SER A 159 7.49 6.49 -27.74
CA SER A 159 8.27 5.53 -28.51
C SER A 159 7.77 4.08 -28.36
N ASP A 160 7.22 3.74 -27.20
CA ASP A 160 6.76 2.38 -26.90
C ASP A 160 5.49 2.03 -27.70
N PHE A 161 4.70 3.04 -28.08
CA PHE A 161 3.54 2.85 -28.96
C PHE A 161 3.93 2.48 -30.39
N ASN A 162 5.08 2.94 -30.85
CA ASN A 162 5.57 2.66 -32.20
C ASN A 162 6.27 1.29 -32.27
N SER A 163 6.86 0.84 -31.17
CA SER A 163 7.57 -0.45 -31.09
C SER A 163 6.69 -1.64 -30.68
N GLY A 164 5.43 -1.41 -30.32
CA GLY A 164 4.51 -2.47 -29.87
C GLY A 164 4.77 -2.97 -28.44
N LEU A 165 5.71 -2.37 -27.70
CA LEU A 165 6.08 -2.78 -26.33
C LEU A 165 5.10 -2.34 -25.25
N VAL A 166 4.05 -1.60 -25.62
CA VAL A 166 3.05 -1.03 -24.68
C VAL A 166 2.42 -2.10 -23.80
N ILE A 167 2.03 -3.24 -24.38
CA ILE A 167 1.31 -4.30 -23.65
C ILE A 167 2.20 -4.91 -22.57
N GLU A 168 3.46 -5.22 -22.91
CA GLU A 168 4.42 -5.80 -21.97
C GLU A 168 4.72 -4.82 -20.81
N LYS A 169 5.02 -3.56 -21.12
CA LYS A 169 5.26 -2.54 -20.10
C LYS A 169 4.02 -2.28 -19.24
N PHE A 170 2.83 -2.30 -19.85
CA PHE A 170 1.56 -2.13 -19.12
C PHE A 170 1.33 -3.25 -18.11
N GLU A 171 1.52 -4.52 -18.52
CA GLU A 171 1.40 -5.67 -17.63
C GLU A 171 2.44 -5.66 -16.51
N ARG A 172 3.67 -5.23 -16.79
CA ARG A 172 4.70 -5.04 -15.75
C ARG A 172 4.29 -3.99 -14.72
N LEU A 173 3.89 -2.80 -15.16
CA LEU A 173 3.43 -1.72 -14.27
C LEU A 173 2.20 -2.15 -13.46
N ARG A 174 1.28 -2.93 -14.05
CA ARG A 174 0.11 -3.46 -13.36
C ARG A 174 0.48 -4.47 -12.26
N LYS A 175 1.48 -5.32 -12.49
CA LYS A 175 2.06 -6.20 -11.46
C LYS A 175 2.66 -5.40 -10.31
N GLU A 176 3.44 -4.36 -10.62
CA GLU A 176 4.07 -3.50 -9.63
C GLU A 176 3.05 -2.77 -8.76
N SER A 177 2.03 -2.17 -9.37
CA SER A 177 0.91 -1.51 -8.67
C SER A 177 0.23 -2.47 -7.68
N LYS A 178 -0.11 -3.69 -8.12
CA LYS A 178 -0.78 -4.65 -7.24
C LYS A 178 0.14 -5.13 -6.09
N ILE A 179 1.45 -5.24 -6.31
CA ILE A 179 2.44 -5.55 -5.25
C ILE A 179 2.56 -4.42 -4.23
N LEU A 180 2.55 -3.16 -4.70
CA LEU A 180 2.59 -1.98 -3.82
C LEU A 180 1.29 -1.86 -3.01
N GLY A 181 0.14 -2.11 -3.62
CA GLY A 181 -1.15 -2.18 -2.94
C GLY A 181 -1.16 -3.21 -1.80
N ASP A 182 -0.70 -4.44 -2.07
CA ASP A 182 -0.59 -5.48 -1.04
C ASP A 182 0.44 -5.11 0.06
N THR A 183 1.55 -4.50 -0.33
CA THR A 183 2.56 -4.02 0.62
C THR A 183 2.01 -2.96 1.56
N THR A 184 1.20 -2.03 1.08
CA THR A 184 0.49 -1.03 1.91
C THR A 184 -0.37 -1.73 2.97
N TRP A 185 -1.20 -2.70 2.58
CA TRP A 185 -2.06 -3.43 3.51
C TRP A 185 -1.27 -4.20 4.56
N ARG A 186 -0.21 -4.91 4.16
CA ARG A 186 0.65 -5.65 5.08
C ARG A 186 1.33 -4.72 6.09
N CYS A 187 1.91 -3.62 5.62
CA CYS A 187 2.58 -2.66 6.50
C CYS A 187 1.58 -2.00 7.47
N HIS A 188 0.40 -1.63 6.99
CA HIS A 188 -0.63 -1.05 7.84
C HIS A 188 -1.15 -2.03 8.91
N ARG A 189 -1.33 -3.30 8.57
CA ARG A 189 -1.67 -4.33 9.56
C ARG A 189 -0.61 -4.44 10.65
N TRP A 190 0.67 -4.50 10.27
CA TRP A 190 1.77 -4.53 11.23
C TRP A 190 1.88 -3.27 12.07
N GLN A 191 1.62 -2.09 11.48
CA GLN A 191 1.55 -0.82 12.19
C GLN A 191 0.52 -0.85 13.32
N ILE A 192 -0.71 -1.32 13.03
CA ILE A 192 -1.80 -1.42 14.02
C ILE A 192 -1.40 -2.38 15.15
N VAL A 193 -0.93 -3.58 14.79
CA VAL A 193 -0.55 -4.61 15.77
C VAL A 193 0.57 -4.11 16.69
N SER A 194 1.63 -3.52 16.12
CA SER A 194 2.75 -3.03 16.92
C SER A 194 2.39 -1.80 17.75
N PHE A 195 1.48 -0.94 17.26
CA PHE A 195 0.96 0.21 18.00
C PHE A 195 0.22 -0.22 19.28
N PHE A 196 -0.77 -1.10 19.16
CA PHE A 196 -1.53 -1.56 20.32
C PHE A 196 -0.67 -2.37 21.28
N LEU A 197 0.25 -3.18 20.75
CA LEU A 197 1.20 -3.93 21.59
C LEU A 197 2.13 -2.98 22.37
N ALA A 198 2.58 -1.87 21.76
CA ALA A 198 3.42 -0.88 22.43
C ALA A 198 2.68 -0.21 23.60
N ILE A 199 1.41 0.18 23.41
CA ILE A 199 0.58 0.77 24.47
C ILE A 199 0.37 -0.23 25.61
N PHE A 200 0.03 -1.47 25.27
CA PHE A 200 -0.20 -2.52 26.26
C PHE A 200 1.06 -2.78 27.11
N ILE A 201 2.21 -2.94 26.46
CA ILE A 201 3.50 -3.16 27.14
C ILE A 201 3.89 -1.95 27.99
N TYR A 202 3.64 -0.73 27.53
CA TYR A 202 3.87 0.47 28.33
C TYR A 202 2.98 0.52 29.58
N GLY A 203 1.71 0.14 29.46
CA GLY A 203 0.81 0.02 30.61
C GLY A 203 1.32 -0.98 31.65
N LEU A 204 1.86 -2.12 31.20
CA LEU A 204 2.52 -3.09 32.09
C LEU A 204 3.78 -2.51 32.75
N ALA A 205 4.58 -1.73 32.01
CA ALA A 205 5.79 -1.10 32.54
C ALA A 205 5.51 -0.11 33.68
N ILE A 206 4.36 0.57 33.66
CA ILE A 206 3.95 1.49 34.74
C ILE A 206 3.47 0.72 35.98
N LEU A 207 2.88 -0.46 35.78
CA LEU A 207 2.31 -1.27 36.88
C LEU A 207 3.36 -2.13 37.60
N SER A 208 4.48 -2.41 36.96
CA SER A 208 5.60 -3.20 37.49
C SER A 208 6.58 -2.36 38.30
#